data_AF-A0A2L0LUI0-F1
#
_entry.id   AF-A0A2L0LUI0-F1
#
_cell.length_a   1.000
_cell.length_b   1.000
_cell.length_c   1.000
_cell.angle_alpha   90.00
_cell.angle_beta   90.00
_cell.angle_gamma   90.00
#
_symmetry.space_group_name_H-M   'P 1'
#
loop_
_entity.id
_entity.type
_entity.pdbx_description
1 polymer ?
#
loop_
_entity_poly.entity_id
_entity_poly.type
_entity_poly.pdbx_seq_one_letter_code
_entity_poly.pdbx_strand_id
1 'polypeptide(L)'
;MAKRKTRRDSDWGGRGAYMIPRLLGEHPDFITMTGSELRVFMLLLSQYRGNNNGDLAATHSMMEERGGMAEGTLAKSLQGLQERNLIVKSRTNMKGREGARCALYALTWLPIHECPGKGLEIGPTNTASRRLAG
;
A
#
# COMPACT_ATOMS: atom_id res chain seq x y z
N MET A 1 -34.34 14.93 26.10
CA MET A 1 -32.97 14.53 26.53
C MET A 1 -32.03 14.63 25.34
N ALA A 2 -31.02 15.50 25.38
CA ALA A 2 -30.01 15.58 24.32
C ALA A 2 -29.02 14.42 24.46
N LYS A 3 -28.81 13.64 23.40
CA LYS A 3 -27.76 12.61 23.37
C LYS A 3 -26.41 13.29 23.58
N ARG A 4 -25.75 12.99 24.70
CA ARG A 4 -24.37 13.39 24.96
C ARG A 4 -23.51 12.84 23.83
N LYS A 5 -23.07 13.72 22.92
CA LYS A 5 -22.16 13.39 21.82
C LYS A 5 -20.84 13.00 22.48
N THR A 6 -20.54 11.70 22.56
CA THR A 6 -19.22 11.22 23.00
C THR A 6 -18.20 11.97 22.14
N ARG A 7 -17.35 12.80 22.76
CA ARG A 7 -16.17 13.31 22.07
C ARG A 7 -15.38 12.06 21.70
N ARG A 8 -15.25 11.82 20.40
CA ARG A 8 -14.33 10.79 19.92
C ARG A 8 -12.94 11.32 20.22
N ASP A 9 -12.13 10.55 20.93
CA ASP A 9 -10.70 10.86 21.13
C ASP A 9 -9.92 10.88 19.79
N SER A 10 -10.59 10.50 18.70
CA SER A 10 -10.03 10.18 17.39
C SER A 10 -10.61 11.00 16.25
N ASP A 11 -10.95 12.28 16.47
CA ASP A 11 -11.11 13.21 15.36
C ASP A 11 -9.74 13.72 14.91
N TRP A 12 -8.99 12.84 14.23
CA TRP A 12 -7.67 13.10 13.64
C TRP A 12 -7.76 14.06 12.44
N GLY A 13 -8.44 15.20 12.60
CA GLY A 13 -8.64 16.21 11.57
C GLY A 13 -9.44 15.71 10.36
N GLY A 14 -10.42 14.82 10.58
CA GLY A 14 -11.31 14.33 9.53
C GLY A 14 -10.68 13.41 8.46
N ARG A 15 -9.38 13.08 8.54
CA ARG A 15 -8.69 12.21 7.57
C ARG A 15 -8.53 10.76 8.02
N GLY A 16 -8.98 10.43 9.23
CA GLY A 16 -8.91 9.08 9.79
C GLY A 16 -7.50 8.65 10.15
N ALA A 17 -7.29 7.35 10.27
CA ALA A 17 -6.00 6.72 10.60
C ALA A 17 -5.72 5.55 9.66
N TYR A 18 -4.44 5.28 9.40
CA TYR A 18 -4.03 4.05 8.73
C TYR A 18 -4.07 2.90 9.74
N MET A 19 -4.82 1.85 9.42
CA MET A 19 -4.98 0.68 10.29
C MET A 19 -4.27 -0.52 9.69
N ILE A 20 -3.36 -1.11 10.47
CA ILE A 20 -2.72 -2.38 10.18
C ILE A 20 -3.38 -3.42 11.09
N PRO A 21 -3.95 -4.52 10.56
CA PRO A 21 -4.50 -5.57 11.40
C PRO A 21 -3.46 -6.08 12.38
N ARG A 22 -3.85 -6.27 13.64
CA ARG A 22 -2.91 -6.70 14.70
C ARG A 22 -2.18 -7.99 14.34
N LEU A 23 -2.90 -8.97 13.79
CA LEU A 23 -2.31 -10.23 13.29
C LEU A 23 -1.24 -10.01 12.21
N LEU A 24 -1.40 -9.00 11.35
CA LEU A 24 -0.38 -8.65 10.36
C LEU A 24 0.81 -7.97 11.03
N GLY A 25 0.56 -7.01 11.93
CA GLY A 25 1.60 -6.28 12.65
C GLY A 25 2.46 -7.15 13.57
N GLU A 26 1.89 -8.26 14.05
CA GLU A 26 2.58 -9.26 14.88
C GLU A 26 3.24 -10.37 14.04
N HIS A 27 3.02 -10.40 12.72
CA HIS A 27 3.56 -11.45 11.84
C HIS A 27 5.05 -11.21 11.53
N PRO A 28 5.88 -12.26 11.43
CA PRO A 28 7.31 -12.13 11.09
C PRO A 28 7.59 -11.30 9.83
N ASP A 29 6.80 -11.48 8.76
CA ASP A 29 6.90 -10.69 7.53
C ASP A 29 6.90 -9.18 7.77
N PHE A 30 6.09 -8.71 8.72
CA PHE A 30 5.98 -7.30 9.07
C PHE A 30 7.09 -6.86 10.03
N ILE A 31 7.29 -7.62 11.12
CA ILE A 31 8.25 -7.28 12.18
C ILE A 31 9.69 -7.24 11.65
N THR A 32 10.02 -8.10 10.69
CA THR A 32 11.39 -8.24 10.16
C THR A 32 11.65 -7.42 8.90
N MET A 33 10.74 -6.51 8.53
CA MET A 33 11.00 -5.53 7.47
C MET A 33 12.25 -4.71 7.80
N THR A 34 13.09 -4.50 6.79
CA THR A 34 14.16 -3.51 6.84
C THR A 34 13.57 -2.10 6.96
N GLY A 35 14.37 -1.14 7.44
CA GLY A 35 13.94 0.26 7.53
C GLY A 35 13.52 0.84 6.17
N SER A 36 14.16 0.41 5.08
CA SER A 36 13.79 0.84 3.72
C SER A 36 12.46 0.25 3.25
N GLU A 37 12.22 -1.05 3.49
CA GLU A 37 10.93 -1.69 3.22
C GLU A 37 9.80 -1.00 3.99
N LEU A 38 10.00 -0.71 5.29
CA LEU A 38 9.00 -0.01 6.10
C LEU A 38 8.68 1.38 5.54
N ARG A 39 9.68 2.16 5.08
CA ARG A 39 9.44 3.47 4.46
C ARG A 39 8.61 3.36 3.18
N VAL A 40 8.93 2.40 2.30
CA VAL A 40 8.17 2.16 1.06
C VAL A 40 6.76 1.67 1.36
N PHE A 41 6.61 0.75 2.32
CA PHE A 41 5.33 0.26 2.78
C PHE A 41 4.44 1.39 3.29
N MET A 42 4.97 2.28 4.13
CA MET A 42 4.22 3.42 4.66
C MET A 42 3.83 4.42 3.57
N LEU A 43 4.66 4.62 2.54
CA LEU A 43 4.29 5.41 1.36
C LEU A 43 3.07 4.79 0.65
N LEU A 44 3.08 3.48 0.40
CA LEU A 44 1.96 2.78 -0.25
C LEU A 44 0.70 2.82 0.62
N LEU A 45 0.83 2.52 1.91
CA LEU A 45 -0.27 2.56 2.87
C LEU A 45 -0.90 3.96 2.95
N SER A 46 -0.09 5.02 2.88
CA SER A 46 -0.58 6.39 2.92
C SER A 46 -1.45 6.81 1.72
N GLN A 47 -1.34 6.10 0.60
CA GLN A 47 -2.15 6.35 -0.61
C GLN A 47 -3.51 5.66 -0.58
N TYR A 48 -3.70 4.70 0.32
CA TYR A 48 -4.95 3.94 0.38
C TYR A 48 -6.09 4.78 0.96
N ARG A 49 -7.23 4.82 0.26
CA ARG A 49 -8.42 5.63 0.58
C ARG A 49 -9.69 4.82 0.83
N GLY A 50 -9.55 3.49 0.94
CA GLY A 50 -10.68 2.58 1.19
C GLY A 50 -11.26 1.90 -0.05
N ASN A 51 -10.93 2.38 -1.26
CA ASN A 51 -11.53 1.89 -2.51
C ASN A 51 -10.58 1.90 -3.71
N ASN A 52 -9.27 2.06 -3.49
CA ASN A 52 -8.25 2.17 -4.54
C ASN A 52 -7.10 1.17 -4.35
N ASN A 53 -7.30 0.10 -3.57
CA ASN A 53 -6.28 -0.94 -3.41
C ASN A 53 -6.01 -1.63 -4.77
N GLY A 54 -4.81 -1.47 -5.32
CA GLY A 54 -4.52 -1.77 -6.72
C GLY A 54 -3.99 -0.56 -7.49
N ASP A 55 -4.23 0.65 -7.00
CA ASP A 55 -3.72 1.93 -7.54
C ASP A 55 -2.80 2.62 -6.52
N LEU A 56 -1.82 1.89 -6.00
CA LEU A 56 -0.79 2.41 -5.10
C LEU A 56 0.56 2.42 -5.84
N ALA A 57 1.33 3.50 -5.76
CA ALA A 57 2.61 3.61 -6.45
C ALA A 57 3.75 3.98 -5.49
N ALA A 58 4.95 3.51 -5.79
CA ALA A 58 6.17 4.02 -5.16
C ALA A 58 7.19 4.30 -6.25
N THR A 59 7.39 5.59 -6.54
CA THR A 59 8.36 6.07 -7.54
C THR A 59 9.52 6.77 -6.85
N HIS A 60 10.64 6.92 -7.55
CA HIS A 60 11.79 7.67 -7.03
C HIS A 60 11.39 9.10 -6.62
N SER A 61 10.63 9.82 -7.47
CA SER A 61 10.13 11.16 -7.16
C SER A 61 9.27 11.21 -5.90
N MET A 62 8.39 10.22 -5.69
CA MET A 62 7.58 10.14 -4.47
C MET A 62 8.42 9.91 -3.21
N MET A 63 9.54 9.20 -3.34
CA MET A 63 10.48 9.01 -2.24
C MET A 63 11.32 10.27 -1.99
N GLU A 64 11.74 10.99 -3.03
CA GLU A 64 12.42 12.29 -2.92
C GLU A 64 11.58 13.30 -2.12
N GLU A 65 10.28 13.41 -2.42
CA GLU A 65 9.33 14.22 -1.66
C GLU A 65 9.21 13.81 -0.17
N ARG A 66 9.72 12.62 0.19
CA ARG A 66 9.61 12.01 1.52
C ARG A 66 10.98 11.72 2.14
N GLY A 67 11.95 12.58 1.84
CA GLY A 67 13.29 12.52 2.41
C GLY A 67 14.22 11.52 1.72
N GLY A 68 14.01 11.28 0.43
CA GLY A 68 14.93 10.58 -0.46
C GLY A 68 15.04 9.06 -0.26
N MET A 69 15.32 8.37 -1.37
CA MET A 69 15.75 6.97 -1.39
C MET A 69 16.38 6.63 -2.74
N ALA A 70 17.60 6.09 -2.72
CA ALA A 70 18.26 5.63 -3.95
C ALA A 70 17.39 4.62 -4.72
N GLU A 71 17.37 4.73 -6.05
CA GLU A 71 16.54 3.89 -6.93
C GLU A 71 16.75 2.39 -6.69
N GLY A 72 18.01 1.94 -6.55
CA GLY A 72 18.33 0.54 -6.28
C GLY A 72 17.78 0.04 -4.93
N THR A 73 17.75 0.90 -3.91
CA THR A 73 17.16 0.59 -2.60
C THR A 73 15.64 0.53 -2.68
N LEU A 74 15.01 1.44 -3.42
CA LEU A 74 13.56 1.41 -3.68
C LEU A 74 13.17 0.12 -4.40
N ALA A 75 13.91 -0.26 -5.45
CA ALA A 75 13.65 -1.49 -6.20
C ALA A 75 13.77 -2.75 -5.32
N LYS A 76 14.85 -2.86 -4.53
CA LYS A 76 15.04 -3.97 -3.58
C LYS A 76 13.95 -4.00 -2.50
N SER A 77 13.53 -2.83 -2.00
CA SER A 77 12.47 -2.74 -0.99
C SER A 77 11.12 -3.19 -1.56
N LEU A 78 10.76 -2.78 -2.77
CA LEU A 78 9.55 -3.25 -3.44
C LEU A 78 9.59 -4.75 -3.71
N GLN A 79 10.75 -5.30 -4.07
CA GLN A 79 10.94 -6.74 -4.22
C GLN A 79 10.74 -7.48 -2.88
N GLY A 80 11.42 -7.06 -1.82
CA GLY A 80 11.30 -7.69 -0.50
C GLY A 80 9.87 -7.63 0.07
N LEU A 81 9.16 -6.52 -0.13
CA LEU A 81 7.73 -6.42 0.26
C LEU A 81 6.82 -7.40 -0.51
N GLN A 82 7.15 -7.71 -1.77
CA GLN A 82 6.43 -8.73 -2.55
C GLN A 82 6.78 -10.15 -2.07
N GLU A 83 8.07 -10.43 -1.80
CA GLU A 83 8.55 -11.71 -1.29
C GLU A 83 7.94 -12.04 0.09
N ARG A 84 7.74 -11.02 0.93
CA ARG A 84 7.06 -11.10 2.23
C ARG A 84 5.53 -11.18 2.13
N ASN A 85 4.99 -11.21 0.91
CA ASN A 85 3.54 -11.19 0.65
C ASN A 85 2.82 -10.05 1.41
N LEU A 86 3.44 -8.87 1.51
CA LEU A 86 2.83 -7.66 2.09
C LEU A 86 2.18 -6.80 1.01
N ILE A 87 2.77 -6.80 -0.18
CA ILE A 87 2.22 -6.15 -1.37
C ILE A 87 2.23 -7.11 -2.55
N VAL A 88 1.38 -6.86 -3.54
CA VAL A 88 1.41 -7.53 -4.84
C VAL A 88 1.44 -6.46 -5.94
N LYS A 89 2.21 -6.67 -6.99
CA LYS A 89 2.23 -5.78 -8.15
C LYS A 89 0.95 -5.95 -8.95
N SER A 90 0.15 -4.89 -9.05
CA SER A 90 -1.11 -4.87 -9.78
C SER A 90 -0.98 -4.39 -11.23
N ARG A 91 0.11 -3.69 -11.55
CA ARG A 91 0.46 -3.29 -12.92
C ARG A 91 1.97 -3.16 -13.07
N THR A 92 2.51 -3.62 -14.18
CA THR A 92 3.93 -3.49 -14.51
C THR A 92 4.25 -2.08 -15.03
N ASN A 93 5.44 -1.59 -14.67
CA ASN A 93 5.94 -0.34 -15.23
C ASN A 93 6.22 -0.51 -16.73
N MET A 94 6.11 0.57 -17.49
CA MET A 94 6.49 0.58 -18.89
C MET A 94 7.30 1.85 -19.14
N LYS A 95 8.35 1.74 -19.95
CA LYS A 95 9.07 2.87 -20.50
C LYS A 95 9.36 2.55 -21.96
N GLY A 96 8.76 3.29 -22.87
CA GLY A 96 8.90 3.05 -24.31
C GLY A 96 8.39 4.21 -25.15
N ARG A 97 8.33 3.99 -26.46
CA ARG A 97 7.91 5.00 -27.45
C ARG A 97 6.47 5.48 -27.23
N GLU A 98 5.61 4.60 -26.70
CA GLU A 98 4.20 4.88 -26.40
C GLU A 98 3.99 5.59 -25.05
N GLY A 99 5.08 5.90 -24.34
CA GLY A 99 5.06 6.63 -23.08
C GLY A 99 5.68 5.88 -21.91
N ALA A 100 5.55 6.48 -20.73
CA ALA A 100 6.04 5.93 -19.48
C ALA A 100 4.89 5.83 -18.48
N ARG A 101 4.84 4.70 -17.77
CA ARG A 101 3.93 4.51 -16.62
C ARG A 101 4.66 3.77 -15.50
N CYS A 102 4.37 4.16 -14.26
CA CYS A 102 4.90 3.47 -13.09
C CYS A 102 4.24 2.11 -12.87
N ALA A 103 4.89 1.26 -12.09
CA ALA A 103 4.25 0.07 -11.55
C ALA A 103 3.21 0.48 -10.50
N LEU A 104 2.14 -0.31 -10.40
CA LEU A 104 1.14 -0.18 -9.34
C LEU A 104 1.17 -1.41 -8.43
N TYR A 105 0.69 -1.24 -7.22
CA TYR A 105 0.69 -2.24 -6.17
C TYR A 105 -0.64 -2.26 -5.40
N ALA A 106 -0.91 -3.39 -4.76
CA ALA A 106 -1.99 -3.59 -3.82
C ALA A 106 -1.46 -4.19 -2.50
N LEU A 107 -2.08 -3.84 -1.39
CA LEU A 107 -1.87 -4.44 -0.07
C LEU A 107 -2.57 -5.79 -0.04
N THR A 108 -1.88 -6.86 0.35
CA THR A 108 -2.34 -8.25 0.16
C THR A 108 -3.42 -8.69 1.15
N TRP A 109 -3.54 -8.01 2.31
CA TRP A 109 -4.58 -8.28 3.30
C TRP A 109 -5.90 -7.54 3.02
N LEU A 110 -5.99 -6.85 1.88
CA LEU A 110 -7.19 -6.18 1.40
C LEU A 110 -7.57 -6.73 0.02
N PRO A 111 -8.87 -6.74 -0.34
CA PRO A 111 -9.26 -7.04 -1.72
C PRO A 111 -8.68 -6.03 -2.71
N ILE A 112 -8.46 -6.45 -3.95
CA ILE A 112 -8.11 -5.53 -5.03
C ILE A 112 -9.39 -4.89 -5.53
N HIS A 113 -9.42 -3.56 -5.58
CA HIS A 113 -10.57 -2.81 -6.03
C HIS A 113 -10.56 -2.62 -7.54
N GLU A 114 -11.76 -2.41 -8.09
CA GLU A 114 -11.88 -1.92 -9.45
C GLU A 114 -11.28 -0.51 -9.50
N CYS A 115 -10.18 -0.34 -10.26
CA CYS A 115 -9.47 0.93 -10.40
C CYS A 115 -9.59 1.42 -11.87
N PRO A 116 -10.70 2.08 -12.25
CA PRO A 116 -10.96 2.49 -13.63
C PRO A 116 -9.85 3.34 -14.24
N GLY A 117 -9.51 3.08 -15.50
CA GLY A 117 -8.48 3.83 -16.23
C GLY A 117 -7.04 3.56 -15.78
N LYS A 118 -6.81 2.69 -14.79
CA LYS A 118 -5.46 2.36 -14.31
C LYS A 118 -4.80 1.23 -15.10
N GLY A 119 -5.56 0.42 -15.83
CA GLY A 119 -5.03 -0.69 -16.62
C GLY A 119 -4.31 -1.70 -15.74
N LEU A 120 -5.00 -2.19 -14.70
CA LEU A 120 -4.48 -3.24 -13.83
C LEU A 120 -4.31 -4.54 -14.64
N GLU A 121 -3.24 -5.27 -14.36
CA GLU A 121 -2.91 -6.57 -14.94
C GLU A 121 -3.51 -7.72 -14.10
N ILE A 122 -3.85 -7.44 -12.85
CA ILE A 122 -4.65 -8.33 -11.99
C ILE A 122 -6.04 -7.71 -11.78
N GLY A 123 -7.08 -8.50 -11.99
CA GLY A 123 -8.47 -8.05 -11.86
C GLY A 123 -8.88 -7.76 -10.40
N PRO A 124 -10.00 -7.05 -10.20
CA PRO A 124 -10.57 -6.83 -8.87
C PRO A 124 -10.94 -8.16 -8.20
N THR A 125 -10.86 -8.20 -6.88
CA THR A 125 -11.16 -9.40 -6.08
C THR A 125 -12.20 -9.10 -5.01
N ASN A 126 -13.04 -10.09 -4.69
CA ASN A 126 -14.00 -9.98 -3.58
C ASN A 126 -13.37 -10.27 -2.21
N THR A 127 -12.19 -10.90 -2.20
CA THR A 127 -11.46 -11.29 -0.98
C THR A 127 -9.99 -10.89 -1.08
N ALA A 128 -9.37 -10.67 0.08
CA ALA A 128 -7.92 -10.49 0.20
C ALA A 128 -7.17 -11.76 -0.23
N SER A 129 -6.00 -11.61 -0.86
CA SER A 129 -5.16 -12.76 -1.26
C SER A 129 -4.42 -13.36 -0.07
N ARG A 130 -4.02 -12.54 0.90
CA ARG A 130 -3.41 -12.99 2.16
C ARG A 130 -4.50 -13.21 3.21
N ARG A 131 -4.60 -14.45 3.70
CA ARG A 131 -5.36 -14.76 4.91
C ARG A 131 -4.53 -14.43 6.14
N LEU A 132 -5.10 -13.72 7.10
CA LEU A 132 -4.41 -13.33 8.34
C LEU A 132 -4.66 -14.29 9.50
N ALA A 133 -5.80 -14.98 9.47
CA ALA A 133 -6.10 -16.10 10.36
C ALA A 133 -6.03 -17.41 9.56
N GLY A 134 -5.47 -18.43 10.18
CA GLY A 134 -5.55 -19.82 9.71
C GLY A 134 -6.92 -20.41 9.98
#